data_AF-A0A852N988-F1
#
_entry.id   AF-A0A852N988-F1
#
_cell.length_a   1.000
_cell.length_b   1.000
_cell.length_c   1.000
_cell.angle_alpha   90.00
_cell.angle_beta   90.00
_cell.angle_gamma   90.00
#
_symmetry.space_group_name_H-M   'P 1'
#
loop_
_entity.id
_entity.type
_entity.pdbx_description
1 polymer ?
#
loop_
_entity_poly.entity_id
_entity_poly.type
_entity_poly.pdbx_seq_one_letter_code
_entity_poly.pdbx_strand_id
1 'polypeptide(L)'
;APRGRGGRGARGQRAAGRQRLPVGIALLLPVLAAAAGLSLQPGRMRHLGVCPNQLNPNLWVDAQSTCERECQADQQDCEDFEKCCTNVCGLRSCVAARFADGSVPALALAPAASCESFVCAQQGSDCDIWDGQPVCKCKDRCEKEPNFTCASDGLTYYNKCYMDAEACLRGTRLTTVPCKHIFTWPDTSPVPQETTARPTPGAGPEVPVPPALYTNPFHQSVRAGGTVSFRCDVSGRPQPDITWEKQSEREENFIMRPDQMYGNVVVTNIGQLVIYNARHEDAGIYTCTARNAAGLLRADFPLSVVRREPGGTPRTGSPQPFPSAECLKEPDRRRCEATEVRWHFDAKQGSCLTFLYGGCGANRNHFETYEECRAACLGSARPTCLLPMVQGPCQNWEPRWAYNHLLKQCHSFVYGGCEGNTNNFESKETCEDVCPFPKSLQCKACRLKSKMVLSLCRSDFAIVGRLMEIVEDQDSGIARFALEDVLKDEKMGLKFFNIKYLEVTLTDMDWSCPCPNMTAEDGPLIIMGEVHDGMATLDPSSYVRAANDKRVKKIYELMEKKTCDLLNRFQD
;
A
#
# COMPACT_ATOMS: atom_id res chain seq x y z
N ALA A 1 46.15 65.64 16.02
CA ALA A 1 46.46 66.75 15.09
C ALA A 1 47.23 66.17 13.91
N PRO A 2 47.06 66.62 12.65
CA PRO A 2 46.31 67.78 12.14
C PRO A 2 44.89 67.38 11.65
N ARG A 3 43.85 68.23 11.50
CA ARG A 3 43.61 69.62 11.04
C ARG A 3 43.45 69.81 9.52
N GLY A 4 42.31 70.39 9.14
CA GLY A 4 42.10 71.21 7.92
C GLY A 4 40.70 71.00 7.29
N ARG A 5 39.65 71.79 7.61
CA ARG A 5 39.19 73.04 6.93
C ARG A 5 38.94 72.86 5.42
N GLY A 6 37.85 73.29 4.78
CA GLY A 6 36.71 74.12 5.16
C GLY A 6 36.15 74.84 3.91
N GLY A 7 34.86 75.22 3.95
CA GLY A 7 34.20 76.26 3.13
C GLY A 7 33.78 75.87 1.71
N ARG A 8 32.78 76.47 1.06
CA ARG A 8 31.79 77.54 1.37
C ARG A 8 30.91 77.69 0.10
N GLY A 9 29.67 78.17 0.26
CA GLY A 9 28.86 78.84 -0.79
C GLY A 9 27.38 78.43 -0.74
N ALA A 10 26.46 79.16 -0.10
CA ALA A 10 25.79 80.42 -0.55
C ALA A 10 24.88 80.17 -1.77
N ARG A 11 23.62 80.63 -1.95
CA ARG A 11 22.62 81.61 -1.43
C ARG A 11 21.31 81.24 -2.20
N GLY A 12 20.07 81.67 -1.97
CA GLY A 12 19.42 82.70 -1.14
C GLY A 12 17.93 82.33 -0.95
N GLN A 13 17.22 82.80 0.10
CA GLN A 13 16.45 84.07 0.19
C GLN A 13 15.30 84.16 -0.83
N ARG A 14 14.08 84.63 -0.53
CA ARG A 14 13.32 85.11 0.65
C ARG A 14 11.90 85.49 0.16
N ALA A 15 10.97 85.67 1.13
CA ALA A 15 9.72 86.49 1.12
C ALA A 15 8.44 85.62 1.28
N ALA A 16 7.61 85.66 2.33
CA ALA A 16 7.17 86.64 3.35
C ALA A 16 6.13 87.69 2.89
N GLY A 17 4.92 87.64 3.49
CA GLY A 17 3.90 88.70 3.52
C GLY A 17 2.48 88.15 3.74
N ARG A 18 1.99 88.01 5.00
CA ARG A 18 1.11 88.93 5.78
C ARG A 18 -0.35 89.01 5.29
N GLN A 19 -1.30 88.42 6.04
CA GLN A 19 -2.21 89.01 7.05
C GLN A 19 -3.46 89.73 6.49
N ARG A 20 -4.68 89.29 6.89
CA ARG A 20 -5.66 90.03 7.74
C ARG A 20 -7.08 89.41 7.68
N LEU A 21 -7.66 89.21 8.87
CA LEU A 21 -9.10 89.14 9.19
C LEU A 21 -9.67 90.58 9.32
N PRO A 22 -11.01 90.81 9.25
CA PRO A 22 -11.82 90.93 10.48
C PRO A 22 -13.33 90.54 10.39
N VAL A 23 -13.90 90.18 11.57
CA VAL A 23 -15.20 90.56 12.21
C VAL A 23 -16.44 90.80 11.31
N GLY A 24 -17.66 90.28 11.48
CA GLY A 24 -18.45 89.72 12.61
C GLY A 24 -19.83 90.44 12.63
N ILE A 25 -20.97 89.73 12.75
CA ILE A 25 -22.29 90.22 13.24
C ILE A 25 -23.20 89.02 13.58
N ALA A 26 -23.85 89.10 14.75
CA ALA A 26 -24.80 88.14 15.32
C ALA A 26 -26.26 88.58 15.09
N LEU A 27 -27.20 87.63 15.00
CA LEU A 27 -28.64 87.84 15.20
C LEU A 27 -29.32 86.53 15.67
N LEU A 28 -30.17 86.66 16.70
CA LEU A 28 -30.87 85.63 17.47
C LEU A 28 -32.28 85.31 16.89
N LEU A 29 -32.59 84.00 16.73
CA LEU A 29 -33.82 83.19 16.97
C LEU A 29 -35.24 83.75 16.66
N PRO A 30 -36.24 82.92 16.22
CA PRO A 30 -36.69 81.70 16.94
C PRO A 30 -37.14 80.44 16.15
N VAL A 31 -37.01 79.30 16.83
CA VAL A 31 -37.87 78.09 16.91
C VAL A 31 -38.75 77.73 15.70
N LEU A 32 -38.43 76.59 15.06
CA LEU A 32 -39.42 75.61 14.58
C LEU A 32 -38.79 74.21 14.60
N ALA A 33 -39.41 73.33 15.37
CA ALA A 33 -39.02 71.94 15.56
C ALA A 33 -39.36 71.10 14.32
N ALA A 34 -38.39 70.32 13.84
CA ALA A 34 -38.65 69.13 13.05
C ALA A 34 -37.60 68.08 13.43
N ALA A 35 -38.06 67.08 14.18
CA ALA A 35 -37.29 65.91 14.53
C ALA A 35 -37.06 65.05 13.28
N ALA A 36 -35.81 64.90 12.87
CA ALA A 36 -35.36 63.79 12.02
C ALA A 36 -33.96 63.40 12.50
N GLY A 37 -33.83 62.16 12.96
CA GLY A 37 -32.73 61.67 13.79
C GLY A 37 -31.35 61.84 13.17
N LEU A 38 -30.46 62.49 13.91
CA LEU A 38 -29.02 62.28 13.80
C LEU A 38 -28.73 60.86 14.28
N SER A 39 -28.68 59.92 13.32
CA SER A 39 -28.02 58.65 13.53
C SER A 39 -26.53 58.94 13.72
N LEU A 40 -26.04 58.83 14.96
CA LEU A 40 -24.62 58.66 15.23
C LEU A 40 -24.18 57.45 14.39
N GLN A 41 -23.26 57.65 13.44
CA GLN A 41 -22.64 56.52 12.77
C GLN A 41 -21.94 55.66 13.82
N PRO A 42 -22.29 54.38 13.97
CA PRO A 42 -21.46 53.46 14.72
C PRO A 42 -20.19 53.28 13.90
N GLY A 43 -19.03 53.62 14.47
CA GLY A 43 -17.76 53.18 13.92
C GLY A 43 -17.83 51.67 13.73
N ARG A 44 -17.85 51.23 12.47
CA ARG A 44 -17.88 49.82 12.08
C ARG A 44 -16.60 49.15 12.58
N MET A 45 -16.63 48.56 13.77
CA MET A 45 -15.64 47.57 14.19
C MET A 45 -15.93 46.28 13.40
N ARG A 46 -15.48 46.25 12.14
CA ARG A 46 -15.57 45.08 11.27
C ARG A 46 -14.34 44.20 11.45
N HIS A 47 -14.55 42.88 11.48
CA HIS A 47 -13.53 41.84 11.69
C HIS A 47 -12.87 41.89 13.08
N LEU A 48 -13.63 41.58 14.14
CA LEU A 48 -13.06 41.31 15.47
C LEU A 48 -12.62 39.84 15.58
N GLY A 49 -11.60 39.59 16.41
CA GLY A 49 -10.99 38.26 16.56
C GLY A 49 -9.60 38.16 15.91
N VAL A 50 -8.96 37.00 16.10
CA VAL A 50 -7.61 36.64 15.69
C VAL A 50 -7.64 35.36 14.86
N CYS A 51 -6.57 35.13 14.10
CA CYS A 51 -6.45 33.91 13.31
C CYS A 51 -6.26 32.68 14.23
N PRO A 52 -6.81 31.50 13.88
CA PRO A 52 -6.66 30.27 14.68
C PRO A 52 -5.19 29.92 15.00
N ASN A 53 -4.30 30.12 14.03
CA ASN A 53 -2.86 29.90 14.17
C ASN A 53 -2.14 30.90 15.09
N GLN A 54 -2.78 32.02 15.44
CA GLN A 54 -2.27 32.98 16.43
C GLN A 54 -2.65 32.58 17.87
N LEU A 55 -3.71 31.78 18.06
CA LEU A 55 -4.12 31.22 19.35
C LEU A 55 -3.34 29.98 19.71
N ASN A 56 -3.14 29.08 18.75
CA ASN A 56 -2.29 27.90 18.91
C ASN A 56 -1.52 27.66 17.60
N PRO A 57 -0.18 27.64 17.63
CA PRO A 57 0.64 27.44 16.44
C PRO A 57 0.46 26.06 15.78
N ASN A 58 -0.17 25.10 16.47
CA ASN A 58 -0.53 23.79 15.93
C ASN A 58 -1.98 23.72 15.39
N LEU A 59 -2.79 24.77 15.58
CA LEU A 59 -4.12 24.89 14.97
C LEU A 59 -3.97 25.46 13.55
N TRP A 60 -3.63 24.58 12.62
CA TRP A 60 -3.66 24.90 11.21
C TRP A 60 -5.09 24.72 10.68
N VAL A 61 -5.53 25.61 9.80
CA VAL A 61 -6.86 25.51 9.18
C VAL A 61 -6.77 24.42 8.11
N ASP A 62 -7.31 23.23 8.42
CA ASP A 62 -7.29 22.04 7.58
C ASP A 62 -8.38 22.09 6.52
N ALA A 63 -8.24 22.94 5.52
CA ALA A 63 -9.21 22.93 4.43
C ALA A 63 -8.50 22.75 3.10
N GLN A 64 -8.62 21.54 2.55
CA GLN A 64 -8.52 21.23 1.11
C GLN A 64 -9.28 22.27 0.25
N SER A 65 -10.27 22.99 0.80
CA SER A 65 -11.04 24.06 0.15
C SER A 65 -10.54 25.50 0.37
N THR A 66 -9.54 25.75 1.24
CA THR A 66 -9.09 27.13 1.56
C THR A 66 -7.88 27.61 0.75
N CYS A 67 -7.15 26.73 0.07
CA CYS A 67 -6.02 27.14 -0.77
C CYS A 67 -6.43 27.67 -2.15
N GLU A 68 -7.74 27.70 -2.47
CA GLU A 68 -8.28 28.26 -3.72
C GLU A 68 -8.89 29.67 -3.55
N ARG A 69 -9.25 30.07 -2.31
CA ARG A 69 -9.78 31.41 -2.00
C ARG A 69 -8.70 32.26 -1.33
N GLU A 70 -7.85 32.86 -2.16
CA GLU A 70 -6.80 33.78 -1.72
C GLU A 70 -7.39 35.14 -1.30
N CYS A 71 -6.89 35.72 -0.21
CA CYS A 71 -7.24 37.07 0.27
C CYS A 71 -5.97 37.91 0.49
N GLN A 72 -6.06 39.22 0.31
CA GLN A 72 -4.98 40.16 0.60
C GLN A 72 -5.25 40.94 1.89
N ALA A 73 -6.52 41.26 2.17
CA ALA A 73 -6.91 41.99 3.37
C ALA A 73 -8.29 41.56 3.90
N ASP A 74 -8.44 41.58 5.23
CA ASP A 74 -9.69 41.24 5.93
C ASP A 74 -10.91 42.00 5.37
N GLN A 75 -10.75 43.31 5.14
CA GLN A 75 -11.84 44.25 4.85
C GLN A 75 -12.32 44.26 3.39
N GLN A 76 -11.54 43.67 2.47
CA GLN A 76 -11.79 43.72 1.03
C GLN A 76 -12.28 42.38 0.50
N ASP A 77 -11.76 41.28 1.06
CA ASP A 77 -11.88 39.95 0.46
C ASP A 77 -12.65 38.95 1.35
N CYS A 78 -12.82 39.25 2.65
CA CYS A 78 -13.43 38.34 3.63
C CYS A 78 -14.71 38.92 4.24
N GLU A 79 -15.59 38.05 4.73
CA GLU A 79 -16.84 38.47 5.40
C GLU A 79 -16.56 39.05 6.80
N ASP A 80 -17.52 39.81 7.36
CA ASP A 80 -17.35 40.58 8.62
C ASP A 80 -16.96 39.71 9.85
N PHE A 81 -17.20 38.39 9.81
CA PHE A 81 -16.86 37.39 10.83
C PHE A 81 -15.60 36.55 10.48
N GLU A 82 -14.95 36.87 9.37
CA GLU A 82 -13.76 36.18 8.86
C GLU A 82 -12.52 37.06 8.94
N LYS A 83 -11.37 36.39 8.94
CA LYS A 83 -10.02 36.97 8.94
C LYS A 83 -9.19 36.35 7.82
N CYS A 84 -8.38 37.18 7.20
CA CYS A 84 -7.46 36.77 6.14
C CYS A 84 -6.19 36.17 6.78
N CYS A 85 -6.22 34.86 7.00
CA CYS A 85 -5.23 34.14 7.80
C CYS A 85 -4.28 33.31 6.93
N THR A 86 -3.04 33.15 7.37
CA THR A 86 -2.08 32.26 6.71
C THR A 86 -2.51 30.80 6.86
N ASN A 87 -2.67 30.13 5.71
CA ASN A 87 -3.04 28.73 5.62
C ASN A 87 -1.80 27.81 5.57
N VAL A 88 -2.04 26.50 5.56
CA VAL A 88 -1.01 25.45 5.44
C VAL A 88 -0.23 25.50 4.12
N CYS A 89 -0.79 26.14 3.09
CA CYS A 89 -0.16 26.32 1.78
C CYS A 89 0.77 27.56 1.73
N GLY A 90 0.91 28.31 2.83
CA GLY A 90 1.72 29.55 2.88
C GLY A 90 1.06 30.78 2.24
N LEU A 91 -0.19 30.65 1.82
CA LEU A 91 -1.02 31.73 1.26
C LEU A 91 -1.98 32.25 2.33
N ARG A 92 -2.64 33.37 2.08
CA ARG A 92 -3.68 33.87 2.99
C ARG A 92 -5.05 33.52 2.45
N SER A 93 -5.93 32.99 3.29
CA SER A 93 -7.32 32.66 2.95
C SER A 93 -8.27 33.18 4.03
N CYS A 94 -9.51 33.47 3.64
CA CYS A 94 -10.54 33.89 4.59
C CYS A 94 -10.96 32.71 5.48
N VAL A 95 -10.87 32.91 6.79
CA VAL A 95 -11.18 31.90 7.81
C VAL A 95 -11.96 32.56 8.94
N ALA A 96 -12.95 31.87 9.51
CA ALA A 96 -13.70 32.36 10.66
C ALA A 96 -12.78 32.84 11.80
N ALA A 97 -13.01 34.07 12.28
CA ALA A 97 -12.21 34.68 13.34
C ALA A 97 -12.43 33.97 14.69
N ARG A 98 -11.37 33.84 15.49
CA ARG A 98 -11.42 33.29 16.85
C ARG A 98 -11.21 34.40 17.88
N PHE A 99 -11.71 34.25 19.09
CA PHE A 99 -11.57 35.28 20.13
C PHE A 99 -10.65 34.73 21.22
N ALA A 100 -9.58 35.47 21.52
CA ALA A 100 -8.74 35.16 22.67
C ALA A 100 -9.48 35.60 23.94
N ASP A 101 -9.84 34.61 24.76
CA ASP A 101 -10.38 34.71 26.11
C ASP A 101 -11.52 35.73 26.35
N GLY A 102 -12.75 35.21 26.27
CA GLY A 102 -13.78 35.41 27.29
C GLY A 102 -14.41 36.79 27.50
N SER A 103 -13.97 37.87 26.84
CA SER A 103 -14.62 39.18 26.99
C SER A 103 -15.78 39.35 26.00
N VAL A 104 -16.86 38.59 26.19
CA VAL A 104 -18.19 39.01 25.72
C VAL A 104 -18.74 40.00 26.76
N PRO A 105 -19.28 41.17 26.37
CA PRO A 105 -19.98 42.05 27.31
C PRO A 105 -21.14 41.28 27.93
N ALA A 106 -21.14 41.20 29.26
CA ALA A 106 -22.06 40.49 30.12
C ALA A 106 -23.52 40.48 29.64
N LEU A 107 -23.98 39.34 29.14
CA LEU A 107 -25.37 38.91 29.32
C LEU A 107 -25.39 37.47 29.83
N ALA A 108 -25.88 37.33 31.06
CA ALA A 108 -26.29 36.11 31.76
C ALA A 108 -25.19 35.07 32.07
N LEU A 109 -24.71 35.10 33.32
CA LEU A 109 -24.11 33.95 34.00
C LEU A 109 -25.14 32.82 34.07
N ALA A 110 -24.96 31.78 33.26
CA ALA A 110 -25.57 30.46 33.50
C ALA A 110 -24.71 29.70 34.52
N PRO A 111 -25.31 28.88 35.40
CA PRO A 111 -24.54 28.09 36.37
C PRO A 111 -23.69 27.06 35.62
N ALA A 112 -22.57 26.65 36.23
CA ALA A 112 -21.74 25.58 35.71
C ALA A 112 -22.60 24.35 35.38
N ALA A 113 -22.52 23.86 34.14
CA ALA A 113 -23.27 22.68 33.73
C ALA A 113 -22.93 21.50 34.63
N SER A 114 -23.97 20.87 35.20
CA SER A 114 -23.89 19.70 36.06
C SER A 114 -24.77 18.61 35.46
N CYS A 115 -24.28 17.36 35.50
CA CYS A 115 -25.04 16.18 35.11
C CYS A 115 -26.05 15.72 36.18
N GLU A 116 -26.12 16.38 37.35
CA GLU A 116 -26.99 15.96 38.47
C GLU A 116 -28.49 16.00 38.15
N SER A 117 -28.91 16.81 37.17
CA SER A 117 -30.32 16.92 36.74
C SER A 117 -30.55 16.59 35.27
N PHE A 118 -29.53 16.09 34.55
CA PHE A 118 -29.62 15.78 33.13
C PHE A 118 -29.73 14.27 32.90
N VAL A 119 -30.91 13.81 32.49
CA VAL A 119 -31.20 12.39 32.28
C VAL A 119 -31.21 12.07 30.80
N CYS A 120 -30.34 11.14 30.41
CA CYS A 120 -30.28 10.66 29.03
C CYS A 120 -31.43 9.69 28.72
N ALA A 121 -32.19 9.97 27.66
CA ALA A 121 -33.34 9.16 27.26
C ALA A 121 -32.96 7.86 26.49
N GLN A 122 -31.73 7.79 26.00
CA GLN A 122 -31.24 6.66 25.20
C GLN A 122 -30.68 5.56 26.12
N GLN A 123 -31.01 4.31 25.82
CA GLN A 123 -30.51 3.16 26.57
C GLN A 123 -28.99 3.07 26.44
N GLY A 124 -28.27 2.98 27.56
CA GLY A 124 -26.82 2.82 27.57
C GLY A 124 -26.01 4.09 27.32
N SER A 125 -26.64 5.28 27.33
CA SER A 125 -25.91 6.55 27.37
C SER A 125 -25.78 7.09 28.79
N ASP A 126 -24.66 7.75 29.03
CA ASP A 126 -24.31 8.43 30.27
C ASP A 126 -24.13 9.93 29.99
N CYS A 127 -24.34 10.76 31.03
CA CYS A 127 -24.16 12.20 30.91
C CYS A 127 -22.67 12.56 31.04
N ASP A 128 -22.15 13.27 30.06
CA ASP A 128 -20.79 13.81 30.05
C ASP A 128 -20.81 15.31 29.74
N ILE A 129 -19.88 16.09 30.31
CA ILE A 129 -19.86 17.54 30.13
C ILE A 129 -18.91 17.89 28.99
N TRP A 130 -19.47 18.33 27.87
CA TRP A 130 -18.73 18.80 26.71
C TRP A 130 -18.94 20.30 26.52
N ASP A 131 -17.84 21.07 26.50
CA ASP A 131 -17.83 22.53 26.31
C ASP A 131 -18.79 23.31 27.23
N GLY A 132 -18.87 22.89 28.49
CA GLY A 132 -19.73 23.52 29.49
C GLY A 132 -21.22 23.22 29.33
N GLN A 133 -21.60 22.16 28.62
CA GLN A 133 -22.97 21.65 28.51
C GLN A 133 -23.04 20.13 28.75
N PRO A 134 -24.10 19.61 29.39
CA PRO A 134 -24.27 18.17 29.55
C PRO A 134 -24.74 17.54 28.22
N VAL A 135 -24.02 16.53 27.75
CA VAL A 135 -24.29 15.77 26.52
C VAL A 135 -24.39 14.29 26.85
N CYS A 136 -25.32 13.59 26.20
CA CYS A 136 -25.44 12.14 26.33
C CYS A 136 -24.43 11.43 25.43
N LYS A 137 -23.54 10.63 26.02
CA LYS A 137 -22.58 9.81 25.29
C LYS A 137 -22.81 8.33 25.58
N CYS A 138 -22.64 7.47 24.59
CA CYS A 138 -22.70 6.02 24.80
C CYS A 138 -21.55 5.54 25.69
N LYS A 139 -21.83 4.56 26.54
CA LYS A 139 -20.87 4.05 27.52
C LYS A 139 -19.78 3.19 26.85
N ASP A 140 -18.55 3.69 26.83
CA ASP A 140 -17.40 3.03 26.19
C ASP A 140 -16.70 1.98 27.08
N ARG A 141 -17.00 1.94 28.40
CA ARG A 141 -16.35 1.05 29.37
C ARG A 141 -17.39 0.32 30.25
N CYS A 142 -17.36 -1.00 30.18
CA CYS A 142 -18.18 -1.89 31.00
C CYS A 142 -17.30 -2.77 31.89
N GLU A 143 -17.82 -3.12 33.07
CA GLU A 143 -17.15 -4.02 34.00
C GLU A 143 -16.99 -5.42 33.39
N LYS A 144 -15.91 -6.10 33.75
CA LYS A 144 -15.52 -7.40 33.16
C LYS A 144 -16.17 -8.61 33.86
N GLU A 145 -17.15 -8.39 34.73
CA GLU A 145 -17.84 -9.50 35.39
C GLU A 145 -18.76 -10.22 34.39
N PRO A 146 -18.59 -11.56 34.20
CA PRO A 146 -19.34 -12.30 33.20
C PRO A 146 -20.74 -12.63 33.72
N ASN A 147 -21.73 -11.85 33.29
CA ASN A 147 -23.15 -12.13 33.54
C ASN A 147 -23.91 -12.09 32.21
N PHE A 148 -23.78 -13.16 31.44
CA PHE A 148 -24.26 -13.23 30.07
C PHE A 148 -25.75 -12.86 29.96
N THR A 149 -26.06 -11.93 29.06
CA THR A 149 -27.39 -11.36 28.89
C THR A 149 -27.89 -11.59 27.47
N CYS A 150 -28.98 -12.33 27.30
CA CYS A 150 -29.61 -12.49 26.00
C CYS A 150 -30.52 -11.29 25.70
N ALA A 151 -30.46 -10.80 24.46
CA ALA A 151 -31.20 -9.64 23.99
C ALA A 151 -32.30 -10.01 22.98
N SER A 152 -33.26 -9.11 22.80
CA SER A 152 -34.39 -9.28 21.88
C SER A 152 -34.01 -9.35 20.40
N ASP A 153 -32.77 -9.06 20.04
CA ASP A 153 -32.21 -9.24 18.69
C ASP A 153 -31.69 -10.67 18.44
N GLY A 154 -31.78 -11.56 19.44
CA GLY A 154 -31.34 -12.95 19.34
C GLY A 154 -29.86 -13.16 19.65
N LEU A 155 -29.13 -12.12 20.06
CA LEU A 155 -27.72 -12.21 20.44
C LEU A 155 -27.53 -12.31 21.95
N THR A 156 -26.40 -12.89 22.37
CA THR A 156 -25.99 -12.95 23.78
C THR A 156 -24.80 -12.03 24.00
N TYR A 157 -24.94 -11.12 24.95
CA TYR A 157 -23.93 -10.15 25.32
C TYR A 157 -23.19 -10.60 26.58
N TYR A 158 -21.91 -10.22 26.69
CA TYR A 158 -21.05 -10.59 27.82
C TYR A 158 -21.66 -10.21 29.18
N ASN A 159 -22.29 -9.03 29.22
CA ASN A 159 -23.20 -8.63 30.28
C ASN A 159 -24.18 -7.55 29.80
N LYS A 160 -25.12 -7.18 30.67
CA LYS A 160 -26.15 -6.17 30.39
C LYS A 160 -25.56 -4.81 30.01
N CYS A 161 -24.42 -4.41 30.58
CA CYS A 161 -23.78 -3.14 30.23
C CYS A 161 -23.31 -3.13 28.77
N TYR A 162 -22.70 -4.22 28.29
CA TYR A 162 -22.30 -4.35 26.89
C TYR A 162 -23.50 -4.36 25.94
N MET A 163 -24.60 -5.02 26.33
CA MET A 163 -25.86 -4.98 25.57
C MET A 163 -26.40 -3.55 25.44
N ASP A 164 -26.44 -2.80 26.56
CA ASP A 164 -26.97 -1.44 26.59
C ASP A 164 -26.05 -0.46 25.82
N ALA A 165 -24.72 -0.62 25.88
CA ALA A 165 -23.76 0.19 25.12
C ALA A 165 -23.87 -0.02 23.60
N GLU A 166 -24.01 -1.27 23.13
CA GLU A 166 -24.22 -1.57 21.71
C GLU A 166 -25.57 -1.05 21.20
N ALA A 167 -26.63 -1.15 22.02
CA ALA A 167 -27.93 -0.55 21.72
C ALA A 167 -27.80 0.97 21.53
N CYS A 168 -27.01 1.63 22.39
CA CYS A 168 -26.72 3.06 22.29
C CYS A 168 -26.01 3.41 20.98
N LEU A 169 -24.91 2.73 20.65
CA LEU A 169 -24.12 3.00 19.43
C LEU A 169 -24.95 2.82 18.15
N ARG A 170 -25.89 1.87 18.15
CA ARG A 170 -26.75 1.57 17.00
C ARG A 170 -28.04 2.40 16.96
N GLY A 171 -28.32 3.21 17.99
CA GLY A 171 -29.56 3.97 18.08
C GLY A 171 -30.81 3.09 18.26
N THR A 172 -30.66 1.87 18.76
CA THR A 172 -31.75 0.90 18.94
C THR A 172 -32.03 0.64 20.43
N ARG A 173 -33.19 0.05 20.75
CA ARG A 173 -33.55 -0.35 22.12
C ARG A 173 -33.58 -1.88 22.20
N LEU A 174 -32.70 -2.46 23.01
CA LEU A 174 -32.61 -3.90 23.21
C LEU A 174 -33.20 -4.30 24.56
N THR A 175 -34.08 -5.29 24.59
CA THR A 175 -34.66 -5.78 25.85
C THR A 175 -34.04 -7.11 26.24
N THR A 176 -33.82 -7.31 27.54
CA THR A 176 -33.32 -8.59 28.04
C THR A 176 -34.41 -9.65 27.92
N VAL A 177 -34.11 -10.74 27.22
CA VAL A 177 -35.00 -11.89 27.05
C VAL A 177 -34.40 -13.11 27.75
N PRO A 178 -35.24 -14.05 28.25
CA PRO A 178 -34.73 -15.27 28.85
C PRO A 178 -33.95 -16.09 27.81
N CYS A 179 -32.69 -16.42 28.12
CA CYS A 179 -31.86 -17.28 27.30
C CYS A 179 -32.52 -18.67 27.21
N LYS A 180 -33.03 -19.04 26.04
CA LYS A 180 -33.73 -20.32 25.84
C LYS A 180 -32.70 -21.45 25.77
N HIS A 181 -32.48 -22.13 26.91
CA HIS A 181 -31.73 -23.38 26.97
C HIS A 181 -32.53 -24.49 26.26
N ILE A 182 -32.09 -24.92 25.08
CA ILE A 182 -32.64 -26.11 24.42
C ILE A 182 -31.85 -27.33 24.93
N PHE A 183 -32.35 -27.94 26.01
CA PHE A 183 -32.06 -29.32 26.40
C PHE A 183 -33.01 -30.26 25.61
N THR A 184 -32.52 -31.43 25.21
CA THR A 184 -33.11 -32.34 24.22
C THR A 184 -33.89 -33.54 24.83
N TRP A 185 -34.81 -34.15 24.01
CA TRP A 185 -35.38 -35.54 24.00
C TRP A 185 -36.76 -35.85 24.68
N PRO A 186 -37.59 -36.87 24.24
CA PRO A 186 -37.19 -38.14 23.58
C PRO A 186 -37.98 -38.70 22.35
N ASP A 187 -37.29 -39.67 21.74
CA ASP A 187 -37.58 -40.74 20.78
C ASP A 187 -39.01 -41.09 20.30
N THR A 188 -39.09 -41.35 18.98
CA THR A 188 -39.66 -42.61 18.46
C THR A 188 -38.62 -43.37 17.61
N SER A 189 -38.27 -44.57 18.11
CA SER A 189 -37.79 -45.78 17.39
C SER A 189 -36.28 -45.98 17.06
N PRO A 190 -35.77 -47.23 17.10
CA PRO A 190 -34.55 -47.57 17.84
C PRO A 190 -33.32 -48.12 17.05
N VAL A 191 -32.23 -48.18 17.82
CA VAL A 191 -30.77 -48.48 17.72
C VAL A 191 -30.43 -49.91 17.19
N PRO A 192 -29.27 -50.24 16.51
CA PRO A 192 -27.89 -50.23 17.07
C PRO A 192 -26.73 -49.92 16.07
N GLN A 193 -25.48 -49.61 16.45
CA GLN A 193 -24.57 -50.23 17.43
C GLN A 193 -23.54 -49.23 18.03
N GLU A 194 -23.00 -49.65 19.18
CA GLU A 194 -21.98 -48.97 19.99
C GLU A 194 -20.64 -48.67 19.29
N THR A 195 -20.05 -47.58 19.80
CA THR A 195 -18.63 -47.25 19.90
C THR A 195 -17.83 -46.96 18.63
N THR A 196 -17.41 -45.70 18.50
CA THR A 196 -16.00 -45.36 18.76
C THR A 196 -15.79 -43.87 19.00
N ALA A 197 -14.91 -43.61 19.95
CA ALA A 197 -14.43 -42.30 20.39
C ALA A 197 -14.09 -41.35 19.24
N ARG A 198 -14.67 -40.15 19.23
CA ARG A 198 -14.01 -38.93 18.72
C ARG A 198 -14.69 -37.68 19.29
N PRO A 199 -13.93 -36.73 19.86
CA PRO A 199 -14.45 -35.40 20.14
C PRO A 199 -14.67 -34.69 18.79
N THR A 200 -15.81 -34.01 18.64
CA THR A 200 -16.03 -33.09 17.51
C THR A 200 -14.97 -31.99 17.57
N PRO A 201 -14.12 -31.82 16.54
CA PRO A 201 -13.12 -30.76 16.53
C PRO A 201 -13.80 -29.40 16.59
N GLY A 202 -13.21 -28.48 17.36
CA GLY A 202 -13.54 -27.06 17.27
C GLY A 202 -13.47 -26.57 15.83
N ALA A 203 -14.17 -25.47 15.56
CA ALA A 203 -14.11 -24.72 14.32
C ALA A 203 -12.70 -24.81 13.71
N GLY A 204 -12.62 -25.31 12.47
CA GLY A 204 -11.35 -25.43 11.77
C GLY A 204 -10.61 -24.09 11.77
N PRO A 205 -9.27 -24.09 11.63
CA PRO A 205 -8.51 -22.85 11.52
C PRO A 205 -9.13 -21.98 10.42
N GLU A 206 -9.55 -20.75 10.75
CA GLU A 206 -9.91 -19.76 9.73
C GLU A 206 -8.72 -19.64 8.77
N VAL A 207 -8.95 -20.00 7.50
CA VAL A 207 -7.87 -20.05 6.51
C VAL A 207 -7.28 -18.64 6.37
N PRO A 208 -5.97 -18.45 6.65
CA PRO A 208 -5.32 -17.15 6.50
C PRO A 208 -5.39 -16.70 5.04
N VAL A 209 -5.87 -15.47 4.79
CA VAL A 209 -6.01 -14.90 3.44
C VAL A 209 -4.94 -13.82 3.25
N PRO A 210 -4.07 -13.93 2.23
CA PRO A 210 -3.03 -12.93 1.97
C PRO A 210 -3.63 -11.58 1.56
N PRO A 211 -2.89 -10.47 1.67
CA PRO A 211 -3.43 -9.16 1.37
C PRO A 211 -3.68 -8.96 -0.13
N ALA A 212 -4.82 -8.35 -0.51
CA ALA A 212 -5.16 -8.06 -1.91
C ALA A 212 -5.72 -6.64 -2.09
N LEU A 213 -5.41 -5.98 -3.21
CA LEU A 213 -5.84 -4.59 -3.49
C LEU A 213 -7.31 -4.52 -3.93
N TYR A 214 -8.08 -3.64 -3.30
CA TYR A 214 -9.43 -3.27 -3.74
C TYR A 214 -9.42 -2.28 -4.90
N THR A 215 -8.49 -1.32 -4.90
CA THR A 215 -8.45 -0.23 -5.89
C THR A 215 -7.13 -0.22 -6.64
N ASN A 216 -7.17 0.19 -7.90
CA ASN A 216 -5.97 0.34 -8.72
C ASN A 216 -5.10 1.52 -8.24
N PRO A 217 -3.83 1.28 -7.88
CA PRO A 217 -2.82 2.32 -7.71
C PRO A 217 -2.68 3.13 -8.99
N PHE A 218 -2.79 4.44 -8.88
CA PHE A 218 -2.71 5.36 -10.01
C PHE A 218 -1.71 6.47 -9.71
N HIS A 219 -0.99 6.89 -10.76
CA HIS A 219 -0.03 7.97 -10.68
C HIS A 219 -0.76 9.31 -10.51
N GLN A 220 -0.25 10.20 -9.67
CA GLN A 220 -0.84 11.53 -9.50
C GLN A 220 0.16 12.61 -9.88
N SER A 221 -0.36 13.68 -10.48
CA SER A 221 0.40 14.89 -10.80
C SER A 221 -0.24 16.06 -10.06
N VAL A 222 0.53 16.70 -9.18
CA VAL A 222 0.08 17.84 -8.38
C VAL A 222 0.95 19.05 -8.65
N ARG A 223 0.38 20.26 -8.56
CA ARG A 223 1.18 21.48 -8.60
C ARG A 223 1.90 21.67 -7.26
N ALA A 224 3.10 22.25 -7.32
CA ALA A 224 3.83 22.62 -6.10
C ALA A 224 2.93 23.48 -5.18
N GLY A 225 2.88 23.12 -3.90
CA GLY A 225 2.00 23.69 -2.88
C GLY A 225 0.63 23.01 -2.74
N GLY A 226 0.27 22.09 -3.63
CA GLY A 226 -0.97 21.30 -3.53
C GLY A 226 -0.91 20.21 -2.47
N THR A 227 -2.04 19.53 -2.24
CA THR A 227 -2.12 18.38 -1.33
C THR A 227 -2.45 17.12 -2.13
N VAL A 228 -1.75 16.03 -1.84
CA VAL A 228 -1.94 14.72 -2.50
C VAL A 228 -2.35 13.71 -1.47
N SER A 229 -3.27 12.81 -1.84
CA SER A 229 -3.61 11.65 -1.02
C SER A 229 -3.56 10.37 -1.84
N PHE A 230 -2.82 9.37 -1.34
CA PHE A 230 -2.82 8.01 -1.86
C PHE A 230 -3.51 7.08 -0.88
N ARG A 231 -4.46 6.29 -1.37
CA ARG A 231 -5.20 5.33 -0.55
C ARG A 231 -4.81 3.91 -0.96
N CYS A 232 -4.38 3.12 0.02
CA CYS A 232 -4.03 1.72 -0.17
C CYS A 232 -5.15 0.84 0.41
N ASP A 233 -6.24 0.70 -0.35
CA ASP A 233 -7.37 -0.13 0.07
C ASP A 233 -7.02 -1.60 -0.13
N VAL A 234 -6.82 -2.33 0.96
CA VAL A 234 -6.42 -3.74 0.93
C VAL A 234 -7.35 -4.63 1.75
N SER A 235 -7.67 -5.81 1.22
CA SER A 235 -8.32 -6.91 1.92
C SER A 235 -7.26 -7.83 2.55
N GLY A 236 -7.64 -8.70 3.48
CA GLY A 236 -6.76 -9.72 4.07
C GLY A 236 -7.25 -10.22 5.42
N ARG A 237 -6.92 -11.47 5.77
CA ARG A 237 -7.26 -12.08 7.08
C ARG A 237 -6.05 -12.82 7.67
N PRO A 238 -5.56 -12.45 8.87
CA PRO A 238 -5.94 -11.28 9.68
C PRO A 238 -5.75 -9.93 8.93
N GLN A 239 -6.39 -8.87 9.42
CA GLN A 239 -6.32 -7.54 8.79
C GLN A 239 -4.85 -7.12 8.62
N PRO A 240 -4.42 -6.70 7.41
CA PRO A 240 -3.03 -6.37 7.16
C PRO A 240 -2.62 -5.04 7.80
N ASP A 241 -1.39 -5.01 8.30
CA ASP A 241 -0.72 -3.79 8.72
C ASP A 241 -0.19 -3.05 7.48
N ILE A 242 -0.49 -1.76 7.37
CA ILE A 242 -0.20 -0.94 6.18
C ILE A 242 0.90 0.06 6.52
N THR A 243 1.96 0.02 5.73
CA THR A 243 3.09 0.96 5.82
C THR A 243 3.38 1.53 4.45
N TRP A 244 4.00 2.72 4.42
CA TRP A 244 4.40 3.37 3.17
C TRP A 244 5.89 3.56 3.16
N GLU A 245 6.52 3.43 1.99
CA GLU A 245 7.92 3.79 1.79
C GLU A 245 8.03 4.72 0.59
N LYS A 246 8.96 5.67 0.64
CA LYS A 246 9.31 6.49 -0.52
C LYS A 246 10.61 5.96 -1.09
N GLN A 247 10.62 5.63 -2.38
CA GLN A 247 11.81 5.15 -3.06
C GLN A 247 12.90 6.22 -3.06
N SER A 248 14.09 5.86 -2.59
CA SER A 248 15.27 6.74 -2.51
C SER A 248 16.40 6.21 -3.38
N GLU A 249 17.12 7.10 -4.05
CA GLU A 249 18.34 6.73 -4.79
C GLU A 249 19.51 6.34 -3.86
N ARG A 250 19.43 6.65 -2.56
CA ARG A 250 20.51 6.42 -1.59
C ARG A 250 20.34 5.14 -0.76
N GLU A 251 19.51 4.21 -1.22
CA GLU A 251 19.22 2.90 -0.58
C GLU A 251 18.61 2.94 0.83
N GLU A 252 18.48 4.12 1.46
CA GLU A 252 17.71 4.29 2.70
C GLU A 252 16.23 4.53 2.37
N ASN A 253 15.48 3.45 2.10
CA ASN A 253 14.02 3.53 2.04
C ASN A 253 13.47 3.79 3.44
N PHE A 254 12.89 4.97 3.64
CA PHE A 254 12.31 5.37 4.92
C PHE A 254 10.88 4.85 5.04
N ILE A 255 10.63 3.99 6.03
CA ILE A 255 9.30 3.41 6.30
C ILE A 255 8.47 4.38 7.14
N MET A 256 7.39 4.87 6.54
CA MET A 256 6.36 5.72 7.15
C MET A 256 5.24 4.86 7.73
N ARG A 257 5.01 5.00 9.03
CA ARG A 257 3.97 4.28 9.79
C ARG A 257 2.77 5.17 10.10
N PRO A 258 1.58 4.58 10.34
CA PRO A 258 0.43 5.32 10.84
C PRO A 258 0.74 6.08 12.14
N ASP A 259 0.01 7.18 12.36
CA ASP A 259 0.06 7.99 13.59
C ASP A 259 1.40 8.74 13.85
N GLN A 260 2.28 8.80 12.84
CA GLN A 260 3.51 9.58 12.86
C GLN A 260 3.52 10.62 11.72
N MET A 261 4.06 11.81 12.00
CA MET A 261 4.22 12.89 11.02
C MET A 261 5.66 12.95 10.54
N TYR A 262 5.85 12.96 9.21
CA TYR A 262 7.16 12.99 8.56
C TYR A 262 7.27 14.25 7.71
N GLY A 263 7.57 15.38 8.37
CA GLY A 263 7.60 16.68 7.71
C GLY A 263 6.20 17.10 7.25
N ASN A 264 5.99 17.17 5.94
CA ASN A 264 4.71 17.48 5.32
C ASN A 264 3.87 16.24 4.94
N VAL A 265 4.32 15.04 5.32
CA VAL A 265 3.65 13.76 5.03
C VAL A 265 3.03 13.18 6.30
N VAL A 266 1.82 12.63 6.20
CA VAL A 266 1.13 11.91 7.26
C VAL A 266 0.53 10.60 6.73
N VAL A 267 0.59 9.54 7.53
CA VAL A 267 -0.12 8.29 7.26
C VAL A 267 -1.24 8.14 8.27
N THR A 268 -2.47 8.02 7.79
CA THR A 268 -3.66 7.83 8.61
C THR A 268 -3.79 6.39 9.10
N ASN A 269 -4.60 6.17 10.14
CA ASN A 269 -4.95 4.85 10.67
C ASN A 269 -5.68 3.94 9.66
N ILE A 270 -6.27 4.51 8.59
CA ILE A 270 -6.90 3.76 7.50
C ILE A 270 -5.93 3.43 6.35
N GLY A 271 -4.61 3.65 6.54
CA GLY A 271 -3.60 3.34 5.52
C GLY A 271 -3.52 4.34 4.36
N GLN A 272 -4.15 5.52 4.48
CA GLN A 272 -4.05 6.61 3.52
C GLN A 272 -2.81 7.46 3.81
N LEU A 273 -1.97 7.68 2.80
CA LEU A 273 -0.83 8.60 2.85
C LEU A 273 -1.26 9.96 2.28
N VAL A 274 -1.01 11.03 3.03
CA VAL A 274 -1.35 12.40 2.65
C VAL A 274 -0.11 13.27 2.71
N ILE A 275 0.16 14.01 1.63
CA ILE A 275 1.29 14.94 1.49
C ILE A 275 0.70 16.34 1.36
N TYR A 276 0.94 17.19 2.35
CA TYR A 276 0.52 18.60 2.34
C TYR A 276 1.59 19.47 1.69
N ASN A 277 1.19 20.60 1.10
CA ASN A 277 2.11 21.60 0.56
C ASN A 277 3.25 20.97 -0.27
N ALA A 278 2.87 20.15 -1.26
CA ALA A 278 3.77 19.28 -2.00
C ALA A 278 4.91 20.07 -2.64
N ARG A 279 6.14 19.62 -2.39
CA ARG A 279 7.38 20.24 -2.89
C ARG A 279 7.94 19.41 -4.03
N HIS A 280 8.81 19.99 -4.84
CA HIS A 280 9.48 19.23 -5.91
C HIS A 280 10.30 18.04 -5.37
N GLU A 281 10.83 18.15 -4.16
CA GLU A 281 11.52 17.06 -3.46
C GLU A 281 10.59 15.90 -3.09
N ASP A 282 9.27 16.10 -3.01
CA ASP A 282 8.29 15.06 -2.68
C ASP A 282 7.95 14.17 -3.88
N ALA A 283 8.34 14.58 -5.10
CA ALA A 283 8.19 13.74 -6.28
C ALA A 283 8.98 12.42 -6.10
N GLY A 284 8.38 11.32 -6.51
CA GLY A 284 8.93 9.98 -6.26
C GLY A 284 7.89 8.88 -6.39
N ILE A 285 8.33 7.64 -6.18
CA ILE A 285 7.46 6.48 -6.07
C ILE A 285 7.19 6.21 -4.59
N TYR A 286 5.91 6.20 -4.23
CA TYR A 286 5.44 5.84 -2.91
C TYR A 286 4.90 4.41 -2.95
N THR A 287 5.55 3.48 -2.26
CA THR A 287 5.16 2.08 -2.23
C THR A 287 4.38 1.79 -0.96
N CYS A 288 3.13 1.38 -1.11
CA CYS A 288 2.35 0.80 -0.02
C CYS A 288 2.80 -0.65 0.19
N THR A 289 3.11 -1.01 1.44
CA THR A 289 3.37 -2.37 1.87
C THR A 289 2.32 -2.81 2.87
N ALA A 290 1.49 -3.79 2.48
CA ALA A 290 0.46 -4.40 3.33
C ALA A 290 0.89 -5.80 3.74
N ARG A 291 0.94 -6.08 5.05
CA ARG A 291 1.46 -7.35 5.59
C ARG A 291 0.52 -7.97 6.60
N ASN A 292 0.24 -9.26 6.46
CA ASN A 292 -0.39 -10.06 7.50
C ASN A 292 0.34 -11.41 7.68
N ALA A 293 -0.18 -12.28 8.56
CA ALA A 293 0.41 -13.61 8.80
C ALA A 293 0.36 -14.54 7.57
N ALA A 294 -0.50 -14.25 6.59
CA ALA A 294 -0.72 -15.07 5.39
C ALA A 294 0.13 -14.62 4.19
N GLY A 295 0.62 -13.37 4.18
CA GLY A 295 1.39 -12.87 3.05
C GLY A 295 1.72 -11.38 3.09
N LEU A 296 2.29 -10.92 1.98
CA LEU A 296 2.79 -9.56 1.78
C LEU A 296 2.34 -9.06 0.41
N LEU A 297 1.87 -7.82 0.35
CA LEU A 297 1.49 -7.11 -0.87
C LEU A 297 2.25 -5.80 -0.97
N ARG A 298 2.75 -5.47 -2.16
CA ARG A 298 3.37 -4.18 -2.46
C ARG A 298 2.70 -3.51 -3.66
N ALA A 299 2.51 -2.20 -3.58
CA ALA A 299 1.82 -1.42 -4.58
C ALA A 299 2.46 -0.03 -4.74
N ASP A 300 2.89 0.31 -5.96
CA ASP A 300 3.60 1.56 -6.25
C ASP A 300 2.65 2.67 -6.70
N PHE A 301 2.82 3.86 -6.13
CA PHE A 301 2.06 5.07 -6.41
C PHE A 301 3.02 6.20 -6.83
N PRO A 302 3.21 6.42 -8.13
CA PRO A 302 4.08 7.49 -8.63
C PRO A 302 3.47 8.87 -8.39
N LEU A 303 4.25 9.81 -7.83
CA LEU A 303 3.86 11.21 -7.61
C LEU A 303 4.75 12.16 -8.40
N SER A 304 4.16 12.93 -9.30
CA SER A 304 4.81 14.05 -9.98
C SER A 304 4.41 15.39 -9.35
N VAL A 305 5.37 16.26 -9.06
CA VAL A 305 5.12 17.62 -8.55
C VAL A 305 5.56 18.64 -9.58
N VAL A 306 4.59 19.20 -10.32
CA VAL A 306 4.81 20.13 -11.42
C VAL A 306 4.90 21.57 -10.94
N ARG A 307 5.62 22.42 -11.68
CA ARG A 307 5.73 23.86 -11.34
C ARG A 307 4.39 24.57 -11.53
N ARG A 308 4.15 25.61 -10.72
CA ARG A 308 3.03 26.55 -10.94
C ARG A 308 3.46 27.52 -12.05
N GLU A 309 3.13 27.21 -13.31
CA GLU A 309 3.41 28.14 -14.41
C GLU A 309 2.63 29.45 -14.21
N PRO A 310 3.29 30.62 -14.26
CA PRO A 310 2.59 31.90 -14.32
C PRO A 310 2.05 32.10 -15.74
N GLY A 311 0.81 31.68 -16.00
CA GLY A 311 0.00 32.15 -17.13
C GLY A 311 0.62 32.04 -18.53
N GLY A 312 1.42 31.01 -18.80
CA GLY A 312 1.97 30.73 -20.13
C GLY A 312 0.98 29.99 -21.02
N THR A 313 0.86 30.42 -22.28
CA THR A 313 0.03 29.75 -23.30
C THR A 313 0.49 28.30 -23.51
N PRO A 314 -0.44 27.33 -23.67
CA PRO A 314 -0.06 25.96 -23.97
C PRO A 314 0.72 25.94 -25.28
N ARG A 315 1.95 25.40 -25.26
CA ARG A 315 2.71 25.15 -26.48
C ARG A 315 2.00 24.05 -27.26
N THR A 316 1.15 24.44 -28.21
CA THR A 316 0.59 23.60 -29.28
C THR A 316 1.72 23.25 -30.26
N GLY A 317 2.63 22.37 -29.84
CA GLY A 317 3.51 21.64 -30.73
C GLY A 317 2.91 20.26 -31.01
N SER A 318 2.83 19.84 -32.26
CA SER A 318 2.49 18.47 -32.64
C SER A 318 3.42 17.48 -31.92
N PRO A 319 2.92 16.31 -31.43
CA PRO A 319 3.77 15.35 -30.75
C PRO A 319 4.70 14.69 -31.76
N GLN A 320 5.95 15.17 -31.82
CA GLN A 320 7.01 14.42 -32.47
C GLN A 320 7.32 13.19 -31.60
N PRO A 321 7.41 11.97 -32.18
CA PRO A 321 7.75 10.77 -31.43
C PRO A 321 9.09 10.94 -30.71
N PHE A 322 9.12 10.65 -29.41
CA PHE A 322 10.35 10.65 -28.64
C PHE A 322 11.26 9.50 -29.13
N PRO A 323 12.56 9.72 -29.42
CA PRO A 323 13.43 8.66 -29.92
C PRO A 323 13.66 7.58 -28.86
N SER A 324 13.32 6.32 -29.15
CA SER A 324 13.47 5.19 -28.22
C SER A 324 14.92 4.94 -27.79
N ALA A 325 15.90 5.27 -28.65
CA ALA A 325 17.32 5.18 -28.33
C ALA A 325 17.75 6.11 -27.17
N GLU A 326 17.00 7.18 -26.92
CA GLU A 326 17.27 8.13 -25.86
C GLU A 326 16.90 7.54 -24.49
N CYS A 327 15.84 6.71 -24.42
CA CYS A 327 15.38 6.03 -23.20
C CYS A 327 16.39 5.03 -22.63
N LEU A 328 17.29 4.50 -23.47
CA LEU A 328 18.33 3.56 -23.05
C LEU A 328 19.56 4.24 -22.44
N LYS A 329 19.66 5.57 -22.52
CA LYS A 329 20.78 6.33 -21.99
C LYS A 329 20.64 6.52 -20.48
N GLU A 330 21.73 6.33 -19.75
CA GLU A 330 21.78 6.56 -18.30
C GLU A 330 21.49 8.03 -17.94
N PRO A 331 20.77 8.30 -16.83
CA PRO A 331 20.41 9.66 -16.43
C PRO A 331 21.64 10.53 -16.17
N ASP A 332 21.61 11.80 -16.59
CA ASP A 332 22.73 12.73 -16.37
C ASP A 332 22.72 13.22 -14.92
N ARG A 333 23.55 12.58 -14.08
CA ARG A 333 23.69 12.88 -12.65
C ARG A 333 24.66 14.03 -12.35
N ARG A 334 25.17 14.73 -13.38
CA ARG A 334 26.10 15.85 -13.15
C ARG A 334 25.40 16.97 -12.41
N ARG A 335 26.05 17.45 -11.35
CA ARG A 335 25.55 18.55 -10.54
C ARG A 335 26.05 19.87 -11.13
N CYS A 336 25.16 20.61 -11.77
CA CYS A 336 25.42 21.98 -12.20
C CYS A 336 24.77 22.97 -11.21
N GLU A 337 23.98 23.93 -11.69
CA GLU A 337 23.47 25.04 -10.87
C GLU A 337 22.05 24.84 -10.33
N ALA A 338 21.21 24.05 -11.01
CA ALA A 338 19.85 23.73 -10.57
C ALA A 338 19.82 22.32 -9.98
N THR A 339 19.02 22.08 -8.94
CA THR A 339 18.74 20.72 -8.44
C THR A 339 17.24 20.51 -8.52
N GLU A 340 16.80 19.74 -9.50
CA GLU A 340 15.39 19.43 -9.73
C GLU A 340 15.19 17.91 -9.67
N VAL A 341 14.10 17.46 -9.06
CA VAL A 341 13.69 16.05 -9.18
C VAL A 341 13.04 15.87 -10.55
N ARG A 342 13.59 14.96 -11.36
CA ARG A 342 13.09 14.60 -12.69
C ARG A 342 12.88 13.09 -12.78
N TRP A 343 12.04 12.65 -13.71
CA TRP A 343 11.84 11.24 -14.01
C TRP A 343 12.76 10.79 -15.13
N HIS A 344 13.37 9.62 -15.04
CA HIS A 344 14.08 8.98 -16.16
C HIS A 344 13.59 7.54 -16.33
N PHE A 345 13.67 7.01 -17.54
CA PHE A 345 13.44 5.61 -17.76
C PHE A 345 14.68 4.81 -17.35
N ASP A 346 14.48 3.83 -16.47
CA ASP A 346 15.50 2.86 -16.10
C ASP A 346 15.27 1.56 -16.88
N ALA A 347 16.17 1.26 -17.82
CA ALA A 347 16.06 0.07 -18.67
C ALA A 347 16.29 -1.25 -17.91
N LYS A 348 16.96 -1.22 -16.74
CA LYS A 348 17.23 -2.42 -15.93
C LYS A 348 15.97 -2.82 -15.16
N GLN A 349 15.26 -1.84 -14.59
CA GLN A 349 14.02 -2.02 -13.84
C GLN A 349 12.78 -1.99 -14.73
N GLY A 350 12.89 -1.48 -15.97
CA GLY A 350 11.79 -1.35 -16.91
C GLY A 350 10.71 -0.36 -16.44
N SER A 351 11.10 0.64 -15.63
CA SER A 351 10.18 1.61 -15.02
C SER A 351 10.77 3.01 -15.04
N CYS A 352 9.91 4.01 -14.86
CA CYS A 352 10.33 5.40 -14.72
C CYS A 352 10.63 5.70 -13.25
N LEU A 353 11.85 6.12 -12.95
CA LEU A 353 12.34 6.42 -11.60
C LEU A 353 12.71 7.89 -11.47
N THR A 354 12.68 8.41 -10.25
CA THR A 354 13.11 9.78 -9.99
C THR A 354 14.60 9.87 -9.72
N PHE A 355 15.23 10.92 -10.25
CA PHE A 355 16.63 11.26 -9.97
C PHE A 355 16.81 12.77 -9.79
N LEU A 356 17.93 13.15 -9.18
CA LEU A 356 18.34 14.55 -9.07
C LEU A 356 19.01 15.02 -10.35
N TYR A 357 18.32 15.88 -11.11
CA TYR A 357 18.82 16.50 -12.32
C TYR A 357 19.48 17.85 -12.04
N GLY A 358 20.70 18.01 -12.54
CA GLY A 358 21.53 19.21 -12.34
C GLY A 358 21.17 20.43 -13.19
N GLY A 359 20.19 20.33 -14.10
CA GLY A 359 19.85 21.40 -15.04
C GLY A 359 20.79 21.50 -16.26
N CYS A 360 21.70 20.55 -16.41
CA CYS A 360 22.66 20.50 -17.52
C CYS A 360 22.75 19.06 -18.04
N GLY A 361 22.94 18.90 -19.35
CA GLY A 361 23.12 17.58 -19.94
C GLY A 361 22.61 17.49 -21.37
N ALA A 362 23.27 16.66 -22.18
CA ALA A 362 22.86 16.38 -23.55
C ALA A 362 21.84 15.23 -23.64
N ASN A 363 21.60 14.50 -22.55
CA ASN A 363 20.66 13.38 -22.50
C ASN A 363 19.22 13.89 -22.33
N ARG A 364 18.28 13.39 -23.14
CA ARG A 364 16.85 13.73 -23.04
C ARG A 364 16.02 12.71 -22.27
N ASN A 365 16.62 11.65 -21.71
CA ASN A 365 15.97 10.71 -20.78
C ASN A 365 15.72 11.36 -19.41
N HIS A 366 15.04 12.48 -19.41
CA HIS A 366 14.59 13.20 -18.23
C HIS A 366 13.26 13.88 -18.53
N PHE A 367 12.28 13.70 -17.66
CA PHE A 367 10.89 14.12 -17.86
C PHE A 367 10.39 14.85 -16.61
N GLU A 368 9.43 15.76 -16.77
CA GLU A 368 8.85 16.48 -15.62
C GLU A 368 7.86 15.60 -14.87
N THR A 369 7.13 14.75 -15.58
CA THR A 369 6.13 13.85 -15.00
C THR A 369 6.40 12.38 -15.30
N TYR A 370 5.91 11.52 -14.41
CA TYR A 370 5.91 10.08 -14.61
C TYR A 370 5.16 9.68 -15.91
N GLU A 371 4.06 10.37 -16.20
CA GLU A 371 3.24 10.10 -17.38
C GLU A 371 3.99 10.38 -18.68
N GLU A 372 4.72 11.49 -18.76
CA GLU A 372 5.57 11.83 -19.91
C GLU A 372 6.66 10.77 -20.13
N CYS A 373 7.36 10.37 -19.06
CA CYS A 373 8.38 9.32 -19.14
C CYS A 373 7.80 8.01 -19.65
N ARG A 374 6.64 7.60 -19.11
CA ARG A 374 5.94 6.39 -19.53
C ARG A 374 5.51 6.47 -20.99
N ALA A 375 4.90 7.57 -21.41
CA ALA A 375 4.47 7.73 -22.79
C ALA A 375 5.65 7.72 -23.78
N ALA A 376 6.77 8.33 -23.40
CA ALA A 376 7.96 8.44 -24.24
C ALA A 376 8.75 7.12 -24.36
N CYS A 377 8.88 6.36 -23.28
CA CYS A 377 9.81 5.23 -23.19
C CYS A 377 9.14 3.85 -23.05
N LEU A 378 7.91 3.80 -22.55
CA LEU A 378 7.14 2.55 -22.40
C LEU A 378 6.13 2.34 -23.53
N GLY A 379 6.10 3.22 -24.54
CA GLY A 379 5.18 3.22 -25.70
C GLY A 379 5.24 2.01 -26.65
N SER A 380 5.78 0.87 -26.21
CA SER A 380 5.79 -0.41 -26.92
C SER A 380 5.72 -1.65 -26.01
N ALA A 381 5.87 -1.50 -24.68
CA ALA A 381 5.65 -2.58 -23.72
C ALA A 381 4.20 -2.53 -23.26
N ARG A 382 3.45 -3.65 -23.37
CA ARG A 382 2.01 -3.67 -23.07
C ARG A 382 1.77 -3.12 -21.65
N PRO A 383 1.14 -1.93 -21.49
CA PRO A 383 1.01 -1.25 -20.20
C PRO A 383 0.23 -2.08 -19.18
N THR A 384 -0.53 -3.07 -19.65
CA THR A 384 -1.25 -4.07 -18.87
C THR A 384 -0.38 -4.79 -17.83
N CYS A 385 0.78 -5.31 -18.20
CA CYS A 385 1.54 -6.24 -17.35
C CYS A 385 2.31 -5.57 -16.21
N LEU A 386 2.31 -4.24 -16.18
CA LEU A 386 2.91 -3.43 -15.11
C LEU A 386 1.87 -3.00 -14.08
N LEU A 387 0.57 -3.20 -14.37
CA LEU A 387 -0.49 -2.89 -13.42
C LEU A 387 -0.55 -3.96 -12.33
N PRO A 388 -0.99 -3.63 -11.12
CA PRO A 388 -1.19 -4.63 -10.07
C PRO A 388 -2.43 -5.49 -10.34
N MET A 389 -2.59 -6.60 -9.65
CA MET A 389 -3.84 -7.38 -9.69
C MET A 389 -4.86 -6.78 -8.71
N VAL A 390 -6.00 -6.33 -9.23
CA VAL A 390 -7.01 -5.55 -8.49
C VAL A 390 -8.30 -6.35 -8.37
N GLN A 391 -8.70 -6.66 -7.13
CA GLN A 391 -9.92 -7.40 -6.82
C GLN A 391 -11.18 -6.58 -7.12
N GLY A 392 -11.18 -5.27 -6.86
CA GLY A 392 -12.37 -4.44 -7.03
C GLY A 392 -13.37 -4.57 -5.87
N PRO A 393 -14.30 -3.62 -5.70
CA PRO A 393 -15.19 -3.52 -4.53
C PRO A 393 -16.44 -4.40 -4.61
N CYS A 394 -16.78 -4.93 -5.80
CA CYS A 394 -17.96 -5.78 -5.97
C CYS A 394 -17.77 -7.17 -5.34
N GLN A 395 -18.87 -7.88 -5.11
CA GLN A 395 -18.90 -9.19 -4.42
C GLN A 395 -19.25 -10.35 -5.35
N ASN A 396 -19.07 -10.18 -6.67
CA ASN A 396 -19.23 -11.26 -7.65
C ASN A 396 -17.88 -11.97 -7.85
N TRP A 397 -17.56 -12.88 -6.94
CA TRP A 397 -16.24 -13.51 -6.84
C TRP A 397 -15.96 -14.46 -8.01
N GLU A 398 -15.08 -14.03 -8.90
CA GLU A 398 -14.62 -14.80 -10.07
C GLU A 398 -13.10 -15.07 -9.97
N PRO A 399 -12.65 -16.32 -10.19
CA PRO A 399 -11.22 -16.59 -10.29
C PRO A 399 -10.67 -16.01 -11.59
N ARG A 400 -9.63 -15.19 -11.48
CA ARG A 400 -8.93 -14.54 -12.60
C ARG A 400 -7.42 -14.72 -12.46
N TRP A 401 -6.69 -14.39 -13.52
CA TRP A 401 -5.25 -14.41 -13.58
C TRP A 401 -4.70 -13.02 -13.83
N ALA A 402 -3.55 -12.71 -13.24
CA ALA A 402 -2.87 -11.44 -13.46
C ALA A 402 -1.36 -11.64 -13.38
N TYR A 403 -0.62 -10.88 -14.17
CA TYR A 403 0.83 -10.96 -14.21
C TYR A 403 1.44 -10.20 -13.02
N ASN A 404 2.19 -10.91 -12.19
CA ASN A 404 2.94 -10.32 -11.10
C ASN A 404 4.33 -9.92 -11.62
N HIS A 405 4.57 -8.61 -11.73
CA HIS A 405 5.83 -8.06 -12.22
C HIS A 405 7.01 -8.23 -11.24
N LEU A 406 6.76 -8.45 -9.94
CA LEU A 406 7.79 -8.74 -8.94
C LEU A 406 8.26 -10.19 -9.07
N LEU A 407 7.32 -11.12 -9.24
CA LEU A 407 7.59 -12.56 -9.38
C LEU A 407 7.82 -13.01 -10.83
N LYS A 408 7.66 -12.09 -11.80
CA LYS A 408 7.72 -12.35 -13.25
C LYS A 408 6.83 -13.52 -13.72
N GLN A 409 5.70 -13.76 -13.05
CA GLN A 409 4.81 -14.90 -13.29
C GLN A 409 3.33 -14.51 -13.22
N CYS A 410 2.47 -15.26 -13.92
CA CYS A 410 1.02 -15.11 -13.80
C CYS A 410 0.52 -15.79 -12.53
N HIS A 411 -0.20 -15.05 -11.69
CA HIS A 411 -0.76 -15.51 -10.43
C HIS A 411 -2.28 -15.41 -10.48
N SER A 412 -2.98 -16.37 -9.85
CA SER A 412 -4.43 -16.31 -9.75
C SER A 412 -4.86 -15.38 -8.62
N PHE A 413 -5.97 -14.68 -8.81
CA PHE A 413 -6.57 -13.82 -7.79
C PHE A 413 -8.09 -13.85 -7.93
N VAL A 414 -8.79 -13.42 -6.87
CA VAL A 414 -10.24 -13.32 -6.89
C VAL A 414 -10.62 -11.92 -7.35
N TYR A 415 -11.36 -11.82 -8.45
CA TYR A 415 -11.94 -10.58 -8.95
C TYR A 415 -13.39 -10.46 -8.47
N GLY A 416 -13.77 -9.30 -7.96
CA GLY A 416 -15.09 -9.00 -7.44
C GLY A 416 -16.14 -8.66 -8.49
N GLY A 417 -15.76 -8.58 -9.77
CA GLY A 417 -16.67 -8.37 -10.89
C GLY A 417 -16.83 -6.90 -11.35
N CYS A 418 -16.20 -5.93 -10.68
CA CYS A 418 -16.19 -4.53 -11.11
C CYS A 418 -14.91 -3.79 -10.69
N GLU A 419 -14.66 -2.63 -11.29
CA GLU A 419 -13.57 -1.67 -10.95
C GLU A 419 -12.17 -2.30 -10.78
N GLY A 420 -11.81 -3.21 -11.70
CA GLY A 420 -10.45 -3.73 -11.86
C GLY A 420 -9.59 -2.91 -12.83
N ASN A 421 -8.47 -3.50 -13.26
CA ASN A 421 -7.64 -2.96 -14.35
C ASN A 421 -7.43 -4.01 -15.45
N THR A 422 -6.67 -3.67 -16.49
CA THR A 422 -6.46 -4.57 -17.63
C THR A 422 -5.57 -5.76 -17.33
N ASN A 423 -4.83 -5.79 -16.21
CA ASN A 423 -4.07 -6.95 -15.75
C ASN A 423 -5.02 -7.95 -15.08
N ASN A 424 -5.97 -8.45 -15.87
CA ASN A 424 -7.02 -9.36 -15.47
C ASN A 424 -7.36 -10.24 -16.67
N PHE A 425 -6.98 -11.51 -16.57
CA PHE A 425 -7.08 -12.51 -17.62
C PHE A 425 -7.96 -13.67 -17.16
N GLU A 426 -8.67 -14.28 -18.10
CA GLU A 426 -9.56 -15.41 -17.80
C GLU A 426 -8.79 -16.71 -17.54
N SER A 427 -7.59 -16.84 -18.11
CA SER A 427 -6.76 -18.04 -17.98
C SER A 427 -5.29 -17.70 -17.75
N LYS A 428 -4.54 -18.68 -17.22
CA LYS A 428 -3.10 -18.56 -17.03
C LYS A 428 -2.39 -18.40 -18.37
N GLU A 429 -2.80 -19.16 -19.38
CA GLU A 429 -2.20 -19.18 -20.72
C GLU A 429 -2.36 -17.83 -21.42
N THR A 430 -3.56 -17.23 -21.33
CA THR A 430 -3.82 -15.91 -21.90
C THR A 430 -2.99 -14.81 -21.23
N CYS A 431 -2.78 -14.90 -19.91
CA CYS A 431 -1.88 -14.02 -19.17
C CYS A 431 -0.42 -14.17 -19.63
N GLU A 432 0.06 -15.41 -19.77
CA GLU A 432 1.45 -15.72 -20.16
C GLU A 432 1.74 -15.42 -21.64
N ASP A 433 0.73 -15.46 -22.50
CA ASP A 433 0.83 -15.03 -23.89
C ASP A 433 0.83 -13.51 -24.04
N VAL A 434 0.12 -12.81 -23.15
CA VAL A 434 0.00 -11.36 -23.21
C VAL A 434 1.17 -10.65 -22.54
N CYS A 435 1.69 -11.20 -21.45
CA CYS A 435 2.73 -10.61 -20.62
C CYS A 435 4.10 -11.26 -20.81
N PRO A 436 5.20 -10.57 -20.45
CA PRO A 436 6.56 -11.11 -20.56
C PRO A 436 6.78 -12.20 -19.50
N PHE A 437 6.14 -13.34 -19.70
CA PHE A 437 6.48 -14.57 -19.04
C PHE A 437 7.75 -15.11 -19.69
N PRO A 438 8.75 -15.61 -18.94
CA PRO A 438 9.80 -16.41 -19.52
C PRO A 438 9.14 -17.69 -20.06
N LYS A 439 8.60 -17.61 -21.28
CA LYS A 439 8.35 -18.77 -22.12
C LYS A 439 9.70 -19.45 -22.16
N SER A 440 9.82 -20.60 -21.48
CA SER A 440 11.05 -21.38 -21.36
C SER A 440 11.95 -21.08 -22.55
N LEU A 441 13.09 -20.40 -22.30
CA LEU A 441 14.17 -20.36 -23.29
C LEU A 441 14.26 -21.79 -23.79
N GLN A 442 13.99 -22.04 -25.08
CA GLN A 442 13.80 -23.39 -25.60
C GLN A 442 14.95 -24.28 -25.13
N CYS A 443 14.75 -25.01 -24.03
CA CYS A 443 15.80 -25.83 -23.46
C CYS A 443 16.06 -26.88 -24.53
N LYS A 444 17.31 -26.98 -25.00
CA LYS A 444 17.69 -28.08 -25.88
C LYS A 444 17.37 -29.35 -25.11
N ALA A 445 16.53 -30.23 -25.67
CA ALA A 445 16.17 -31.50 -25.03
C ALA A 445 17.43 -32.15 -24.44
N CYS A 446 17.40 -32.50 -23.15
CA CYS A 446 18.56 -33.06 -22.44
C CYS A 446 19.20 -34.13 -23.31
N ARG A 447 20.46 -33.93 -23.70
CA ARG A 447 21.17 -34.89 -24.54
C ARG A 447 21.40 -36.16 -23.71
N LEU A 448 20.61 -37.20 -23.93
CA LEU A 448 20.86 -38.51 -23.33
C LEU A 448 22.20 -39.04 -23.82
N LYS A 449 23.25 -38.81 -23.03
CA LYS A 449 24.52 -39.51 -23.18
C LYS A 449 24.44 -40.91 -22.59
N SER A 450 23.55 -41.14 -21.62
CA SER A 450 23.45 -42.34 -20.79
C SER A 450 22.50 -43.38 -21.40
N LYS A 451 23.04 -44.48 -21.94
CA LYS A 451 22.25 -45.67 -22.31
C LYS A 451 21.83 -46.38 -21.01
N MET A 452 20.58 -46.87 -20.94
CA MET A 452 20.01 -47.55 -19.76
C MET A 452 20.94 -48.61 -19.15
N VAL A 453 21.55 -49.46 -19.99
CA VAL A 453 22.45 -50.54 -19.52
C VAL A 453 23.71 -49.97 -18.88
N LEU A 454 24.38 -49.00 -19.53
CA LEU A 454 25.59 -48.38 -18.98
C LEU A 454 25.31 -47.61 -17.69
N SER A 455 24.17 -46.94 -17.63
CA SER A 455 23.76 -46.16 -16.45
C SER A 455 23.43 -47.08 -15.27
N LEU A 456 22.80 -48.22 -15.53
CA LEU A 456 22.53 -49.24 -14.50
C LEU A 456 23.82 -49.86 -13.95
N CYS A 457 24.85 -50.02 -14.78
CA CYS A 457 26.13 -50.57 -14.34
C CYS A 457 26.99 -49.56 -13.57
N ARG A 458 26.89 -48.26 -13.89
CA ARG A 458 27.61 -47.19 -13.19
C ARG A 458 26.94 -46.75 -11.88
N SER A 459 25.62 -46.84 -11.79
CA SER A 459 24.85 -46.40 -10.62
C SER A 459 25.00 -47.35 -9.42
N ASP A 460 25.01 -46.79 -8.21
CA ASP A 460 25.03 -47.54 -6.96
C ASP A 460 23.61 -47.96 -6.51
N PHE A 461 22.60 -47.21 -6.96
CA PHE A 461 21.20 -47.53 -6.72
C PHE A 461 20.36 -47.28 -7.97
N ALA A 462 19.27 -48.04 -8.10
CA ALA A 462 18.23 -47.82 -9.09
C ALA A 462 16.87 -48.05 -8.44
N ILE A 463 15.97 -47.07 -8.54
CA ILE A 463 14.66 -47.09 -7.87
C ILE A 463 13.55 -46.72 -8.85
N VAL A 464 12.33 -47.08 -8.49
CA VAL A 464 11.09 -46.54 -9.05
C VAL A 464 10.43 -45.72 -7.95
N GLY A 465 10.18 -44.44 -8.21
CA GLY A 465 9.54 -43.57 -7.22
C GLY A 465 8.82 -42.38 -7.84
N ARG A 466 7.88 -41.81 -7.09
CA ARG A 466 7.18 -40.58 -7.46
C ARG A 466 7.88 -39.39 -6.85
N LEU A 467 8.14 -38.37 -7.66
CA LEU A 467 8.66 -37.11 -7.18
C LEU A 467 7.59 -36.40 -6.34
N MET A 468 7.93 -36.05 -5.11
CA MET A 468 7.03 -35.33 -4.19
C MET A 468 7.32 -33.84 -4.18
N GLU A 469 8.60 -33.48 -4.09
CA GLU A 469 9.05 -32.10 -3.95
C GLU A 469 10.49 -31.97 -4.47
N ILE A 470 10.80 -30.83 -5.09
CA ILE A 470 12.16 -30.39 -5.37
C ILE A 470 12.35 -29.05 -4.66
N VAL A 471 13.35 -28.97 -3.78
CA VAL A 471 13.75 -27.75 -3.09
C VAL A 471 15.06 -27.28 -3.70
N GLU A 472 15.07 -26.06 -4.24
CA GLU A 472 16.25 -25.43 -4.82
C GLU A 472 16.99 -24.61 -3.74
N ASP A 473 18.31 -24.81 -3.62
CA ASP A 473 19.21 -24.00 -2.80
C ASP A 473 20.35 -23.44 -3.68
N GLN A 474 21.07 -22.43 -3.17
CA GLN A 474 21.93 -21.51 -3.94
C GLN A 474 22.92 -22.18 -4.91
N ASP A 475 23.43 -23.38 -4.60
CA ASP A 475 24.36 -24.16 -5.44
C ASP A 475 24.02 -25.67 -5.57
N SER A 476 22.93 -26.14 -4.95
CA SER A 476 22.52 -27.56 -4.95
C SER A 476 21.02 -27.70 -4.70
N GLY A 477 20.43 -28.85 -4.99
CA GLY A 477 19.00 -29.07 -4.75
C GLY A 477 18.73 -30.37 -4.04
N ILE A 478 17.54 -30.48 -3.47
CA ILE A 478 17.09 -31.69 -2.79
C ILE A 478 15.78 -32.14 -3.43
N ALA A 479 15.78 -33.34 -4.00
CA ALA A 479 14.59 -33.99 -4.54
C ALA A 479 14.12 -35.08 -3.57
N ARG A 480 12.83 -35.06 -3.25
CA ARG A 480 12.19 -36.04 -2.36
C ARG A 480 11.34 -36.99 -3.18
N PHE A 481 11.61 -38.29 -3.07
CA PHE A 481 10.87 -39.32 -3.78
C PHE A 481 10.12 -40.25 -2.82
N ALA A 482 8.85 -40.51 -3.12
CA ALA A 482 8.12 -41.63 -2.54
C ALA A 482 8.48 -42.91 -3.30
N LEU A 483 9.10 -43.88 -2.63
CA LEU A 483 9.57 -45.12 -3.24
C LEU A 483 8.40 -46.07 -3.51
N GLU A 484 8.29 -46.55 -4.75
CA GLU A 484 7.35 -47.61 -5.14
C GLU A 484 8.05 -48.96 -5.26
N ASP A 485 9.26 -48.99 -5.84
CA ASP A 485 10.06 -50.20 -5.98
C ASP A 485 11.56 -49.86 -5.92
N VAL A 486 12.37 -50.81 -5.45
CA VAL A 486 13.83 -50.69 -5.42
C VAL A 486 14.39 -51.75 -6.35
N LEU A 487 14.99 -51.33 -7.45
CA LEU A 487 15.50 -52.24 -8.48
C LEU A 487 16.92 -52.71 -8.13
N LYS A 488 17.80 -51.76 -7.82
CA LYS A 488 19.21 -51.98 -7.46
C LYS A 488 19.54 -51.18 -6.19
N ASP A 489 20.25 -51.80 -5.27
CA ASP A 489 20.60 -51.22 -3.97
C ASP A 489 21.89 -51.86 -3.47
N GLU A 490 23.04 -51.27 -3.84
CA GLU A 490 24.36 -51.80 -3.48
C GLU A 490 24.95 -51.15 -2.23
N LYS A 491 24.69 -49.85 -2.02
CA LYS A 491 25.34 -49.05 -0.95
C LYS A 491 24.40 -48.39 0.06
N MET A 492 23.08 -48.32 -0.21
CA MET A 492 22.13 -47.55 0.63
C MET A 492 21.32 -48.41 1.62
N GLY A 493 21.11 -49.69 1.33
CA GLY A 493 20.31 -50.58 2.18
C GLY A 493 18.81 -50.24 2.21
N LEU A 494 18.30 -49.55 1.17
CA LEU A 494 16.90 -49.13 1.03
C LEU A 494 15.91 -50.28 1.25
N LYS A 495 16.20 -51.47 0.70
CA LYS A 495 15.32 -52.66 0.88
C LYS A 495 15.35 -53.18 2.31
N PHE A 496 16.53 -53.16 2.94
CA PHE A 496 16.72 -53.70 4.28
C PHE A 496 16.02 -52.83 5.34
N PHE A 497 16.11 -51.51 5.21
CA PHE A 497 15.51 -50.55 6.13
C PHE A 497 14.04 -50.22 5.83
N ASN A 498 13.46 -50.80 4.77
CA ASN A 498 12.07 -50.55 4.34
C ASN A 498 11.76 -49.04 4.22
N ILE A 499 12.69 -48.30 3.60
CA ILE A 499 12.58 -46.86 3.43
C ILE A 499 11.43 -46.55 2.46
N LYS A 500 10.53 -45.65 2.86
CA LYS A 500 9.38 -45.22 2.04
C LYS A 500 9.65 -43.93 1.27
N TYR A 501 10.58 -43.11 1.75
CA TYR A 501 10.93 -41.83 1.19
C TYR A 501 12.44 -41.70 1.06
N LEU A 502 12.91 -41.30 -0.11
CA LEU A 502 14.33 -41.07 -0.35
C LEU A 502 14.56 -39.60 -0.67
N GLU A 503 15.48 -38.99 0.09
CA GLU A 503 16.03 -37.68 -0.25
C GLU A 503 17.25 -37.87 -1.14
N VAL A 504 17.28 -37.13 -2.24
CA VAL A 504 18.31 -37.22 -3.27
C VAL A 504 18.86 -35.83 -3.52
N THR A 505 20.16 -35.67 -3.32
CA THR A 505 20.86 -34.41 -3.57
C THR A 505 21.16 -34.26 -5.06
N LEU A 506 20.83 -33.11 -5.61
CA LEU A 506 21.04 -32.74 -6.99
C LEU A 506 22.28 -31.86 -7.07
N THR A 507 23.34 -32.36 -7.71
CA THR A 507 24.65 -31.70 -7.82
C THR A 507 24.92 -31.28 -9.27
N ASP A 508 25.59 -30.14 -9.45
CA ASP A 508 25.98 -29.59 -10.76
C ASP A 508 24.79 -29.39 -11.73
N MET A 509 23.60 -29.12 -11.19
CA MET A 509 22.39 -28.89 -11.99
C MET A 509 22.32 -27.44 -12.48
N ASP A 510 22.01 -27.28 -13.77
CA ASP A 510 21.60 -25.99 -14.31
C ASP A 510 20.10 -25.79 -14.04
N TRP A 511 19.77 -25.07 -12.97
CA TRP A 511 18.38 -24.78 -12.58
C TRP A 511 17.60 -23.95 -13.62
N SER A 512 18.29 -23.32 -14.57
CA SER A 512 17.63 -22.63 -15.69
C SER A 512 17.11 -23.59 -16.76
N CYS A 513 17.69 -24.80 -16.86
CA CYS A 513 17.25 -25.92 -17.69
C CYS A 513 17.63 -27.26 -17.01
N PRO A 514 16.86 -27.75 -16.02
CA PRO A 514 17.26 -28.90 -15.23
C PRO A 514 17.34 -30.17 -16.09
N CYS A 515 18.51 -30.80 -16.09
CA CYS A 515 18.77 -32.08 -16.73
C CYS A 515 19.41 -33.01 -15.70
N PRO A 516 18.82 -34.17 -15.34
CA PRO A 516 17.66 -34.80 -15.96
C PRO A 516 16.34 -34.07 -15.68
N ASN A 517 15.43 -34.05 -16.67
CA ASN A 517 14.11 -33.44 -16.50
C ASN A 517 13.26 -34.27 -15.52
N MET A 518 12.91 -33.66 -14.39
CA MET A 518 12.16 -34.27 -13.28
C MET A 518 10.97 -33.38 -12.95
N THR A 519 9.79 -33.75 -13.45
CA THR A 519 8.53 -33.05 -13.24
C THR A 519 7.64 -33.87 -12.31
N ALA A 520 6.94 -33.19 -11.39
CA ALA A 520 6.04 -33.84 -10.45
C ALA A 520 4.78 -34.44 -11.12
N GLU A 521 4.49 -34.05 -12.37
CA GLU A 521 3.28 -34.41 -13.09
C GLU A 521 3.38 -35.71 -13.93
N ASP A 522 4.58 -36.28 -14.13
CA ASP A 522 4.82 -37.37 -15.10
C ASP A 522 4.69 -38.82 -14.55
N GLY A 523 4.11 -39.00 -13.36
CA GLY A 523 3.92 -40.33 -12.76
C GLY A 523 5.22 -40.94 -12.18
N PRO A 524 5.30 -42.26 -11.95
CA PRO A 524 6.48 -42.88 -11.35
C PRO A 524 7.71 -42.80 -12.28
N LEU A 525 8.87 -42.49 -11.71
CA LEU A 525 10.14 -42.33 -12.41
C LEU A 525 11.11 -43.45 -12.03
N ILE A 526 11.85 -43.96 -13.02
CA ILE A 526 13.04 -44.78 -12.82
C ILE A 526 14.22 -43.83 -12.65
N ILE A 527 14.92 -43.94 -11.53
CA ILE A 527 16.05 -43.09 -11.15
C ILE A 527 17.25 -44.00 -10.89
N MET A 528 18.39 -43.67 -11.49
CA MET A 528 19.66 -44.35 -11.25
C MET A 528 20.70 -43.30 -10.88
N GLY A 529 21.30 -43.45 -9.70
CA GLY A 529 22.24 -42.48 -9.14
C GLY A 529 23.40 -43.14 -8.41
N GLU A 530 24.29 -42.29 -7.88
CA GLU A 530 25.49 -42.69 -7.14
C GLU A 530 25.32 -42.35 -5.65
N VAL A 531 26.11 -42.99 -4.79
CA VAL A 531 26.11 -42.72 -3.36
C VAL A 531 27.42 -42.07 -2.97
N HIS A 532 27.35 -40.83 -2.50
CA HIS A 532 28.49 -40.08 -1.98
C HIS A 532 28.26 -39.80 -0.48
N ASP A 533 29.22 -40.19 0.35
CA ASP A 533 29.18 -40.01 1.82
C ASP A 533 27.88 -40.49 2.50
N GLY A 534 27.28 -41.56 1.97
CA GLY A 534 26.03 -42.14 2.48
C GLY A 534 24.75 -41.41 2.04
N MET A 535 24.87 -40.41 1.17
CA MET A 535 23.75 -39.68 0.59
C MET A 535 23.56 -40.09 -0.88
N ALA A 536 22.29 -40.20 -1.31
CA ALA A 536 21.96 -40.44 -2.70
C ALA A 536 22.14 -39.15 -3.51
N THR A 537 22.91 -39.20 -4.60
CA THR A 537 23.20 -38.03 -5.43
C THR A 537 22.83 -38.28 -6.90
N LEU A 538 22.35 -37.23 -7.57
CA LEU A 538 22.16 -37.20 -9.02
C LEU A 538 22.91 -36.01 -9.64
N ASP A 539 23.59 -36.32 -10.72
CA ASP A 539 24.30 -35.37 -11.58
C ASP A 539 23.58 -35.22 -12.94
N PRO A 540 23.99 -34.29 -13.81
CA PRO A 540 23.37 -34.11 -15.13
C PRO A 540 23.49 -35.30 -16.09
N SER A 541 24.33 -36.28 -15.77
CA SER A 541 24.52 -37.52 -16.54
C SER A 541 23.68 -38.70 -16.04
N SER A 542 23.05 -38.53 -14.88
CA SER A 542 22.27 -39.56 -14.19
C SER A 542 21.03 -39.94 -14.98
N TYR A 543 20.59 -41.19 -14.84
CA TYR A 543 19.48 -41.72 -15.63
C TYR A 543 18.17 -41.50 -14.91
N VAL A 544 17.32 -40.62 -15.45
CA VAL A 544 15.95 -40.43 -14.97
C VAL A 544 14.96 -40.49 -16.12
N ARG A 545 13.95 -41.36 -16.00
CA ARG A 545 12.91 -41.56 -17.02
C ARG A 545 11.60 -42.02 -16.41
N ALA A 546 10.48 -41.68 -17.04
CA ALA A 546 9.18 -42.28 -16.73
C ALA A 546 9.26 -43.82 -16.70
N ALA A 547 8.73 -44.39 -15.63
CA ALA A 547 8.63 -45.82 -15.42
C ALA A 547 7.54 -46.40 -16.31
N ASN A 548 7.81 -47.59 -16.85
CA ASN A 548 6.85 -48.41 -17.57
C ASN A 548 7.23 -49.87 -17.31
N ASP A 549 6.26 -50.75 -17.13
CA ASP A 549 6.44 -52.18 -16.87
C ASP A 549 7.47 -52.83 -17.80
N LYS A 550 7.49 -52.45 -19.09
CA LYS A 550 8.47 -52.98 -20.05
C LYS A 550 9.91 -52.59 -19.68
N ARG A 551 10.14 -51.37 -19.20
CA ARG A 551 11.47 -50.87 -18.81
C ARG A 551 11.91 -51.47 -17.49
N VAL A 552 11.01 -51.53 -16.51
CA VAL A 552 11.26 -52.12 -15.20
C VAL A 552 11.62 -53.60 -15.35
N LYS A 553 10.82 -54.36 -16.12
CA LYS A 553 11.10 -55.76 -16.41
C LYS A 553 12.45 -55.97 -17.10
N LYS A 554 12.81 -55.08 -18.05
CA LYS A 554 14.11 -55.13 -18.72
C LYS A 554 15.28 -54.90 -17.75
N ILE A 555 15.12 -54.03 -16.75
CA ILE A 555 16.14 -53.81 -15.72
C ILE A 555 16.32 -55.08 -14.88
N TYR A 556 15.22 -55.71 -14.44
CA TYR A 556 15.26 -56.99 -13.74
C TYR A 556 15.98 -58.08 -14.55
N GLU A 557 15.66 -58.22 -15.84
CA GLU A 557 16.34 -59.18 -16.73
C GLU A 557 17.84 -58.89 -16.88
N LEU A 558 18.23 -57.61 -16.94
CA LEU A 558 19.65 -57.21 -17.04
C LEU A 558 20.43 -57.56 -15.76
N MET A 559 19.80 -57.39 -14.60
CA MET A 559 20.37 -57.75 -13.30
C MET A 559 20.48 -59.27 -13.13
N GLU A 560 19.44 -60.02 -13.50
CA GLU A 560 19.44 -61.49 -13.44
C GLU A 560 20.55 -62.10 -14.32
N LYS A 561 20.74 -61.54 -15.52
CA LYS A 561 21.78 -61.99 -16.46
C LYS A 561 23.19 -61.52 -16.12
N LYS A 562 23.38 -60.78 -15.03
CA LYS A 562 24.68 -60.19 -14.63
C LYS A 562 25.36 -59.44 -15.77
N THR A 563 24.58 -58.66 -16.50
CA THR A 563 25.03 -58.00 -17.74
C THR A 563 26.19 -57.03 -17.49
N CYS A 564 26.25 -56.42 -16.31
CA CYS A 564 27.33 -55.51 -15.93
C CYS A 564 28.68 -56.24 -15.74
N ASP A 565 28.68 -57.43 -15.14
CA ASP A 565 29.87 -58.26 -15.00
C ASP A 565 30.41 -58.69 -16.36
N LEU A 566 29.51 -58.99 -17.30
CA LEU A 566 29.88 -59.34 -18.67
C LEU A 566 30.47 -58.15 -19.42
N LEU A 567 29.90 -56.95 -19.28
CA LEU A 567 30.38 -55.73 -19.95
C LEU A 567 31.75 -55.29 -19.43
N ASN A 568 32.00 -55.41 -18.12
CA ASN A 568 33.29 -55.06 -17.53
C ASN A 568 34.42 -55.98 -18.04
N ARG A 569 34.14 -57.27 -18.30
CA ARG A 569 35.12 -58.21 -18.90
C ARG A 569 35.53 -57.91 -20.34
N PHE A 570 34.79 -57.05 -21.06
CA PHE A 570 35.13 -56.65 -22.43
C PHE A 570 35.72 -55.22 -22.50
N GLN A 571 35.89 -54.55 -21.35
CA GLN A 571 36.51 -53.23 -21.26
C GLN A 571 37.94 -53.26 -20.69
N ASP A 572 38.33 -54.36 -20.03
CA ASP A 572 39.73 -54.77 -19.80
C ASP A 572 40.31 -55.42 -21.06
#